data_AF-A0AAW3F696-F1
#
_entry.id   AF-A0AAW3F696-F1
#
_cell.length_a   1.000
_cell.length_b   1.000
_cell.length_c   1.000
_cell.angle_alpha   90.00
_cell.angle_beta   90.00
_cell.angle_gamma   90.00
#
_symmetry.space_group_name_H-M   'P 1'
#
loop_
_entity.id
_entity.type
_entity.pdbx_description
1 polymer ?
#
loop_
_entity_poly.entity_id
_entity_poly.type
_entity_poly.pdbx_seq_one_letter_code
_entity_poly.pdbx_strand_id
1 'polypeptide(L)'
;MRIDRAGFAAILRHAACLLWCGFGAGAFAQAGTAPANDIGNGGSQAEQVFAAVSPKVWTVRAEQPQGNQYLIGSAVLIAPGRFITACHVVEKSIAVTLGNNGATLKVDEVLRDPDNRRDLCLLRVAGKFEVTPVQVAPISTLRVGQRVYVISSPRGLELSLTDGLISSLRQEPESTVPIIQSSTPVTSGSSGGGLFDQQGRLVGVVRSVATATENFAFSYPAEWVAQLPERYAKEIAAWQGEMKAAGVRFGADGSVAGSGYAALGDADALPVPAAQKAPVVLAYKQFLLLAAPRVFVFTSDGKFGSFSSSAEFARFKDDCRKSNVSFRLYAVDNAVVWQAPASASTPASAPAAAPSPASR
;
A
#
# COMPACT_ATOMS: atom_id res chain seq x y z
N MET A 1 -16.00 21.05 52.36
CA MET A 1 -16.16 22.30 53.14
C MET A 1 -15.67 22.02 54.56
N ARG A 2 -14.87 22.94 55.12
CA ARG A 2 -14.13 22.94 56.41
C ARG A 2 -12.66 22.46 56.42
N ILE A 3 -11.83 23.50 56.30
CA ILE A 3 -10.53 23.84 56.91
C ILE A 3 -10.66 23.71 58.47
N ASP A 4 -9.67 23.57 59.37
CA ASP A 4 -8.24 23.94 59.42
C ASP A 4 -7.57 23.48 60.75
N ARG A 5 -6.23 23.69 60.83
CA ARG A 5 -5.35 24.00 62.00
C ARG A 5 -4.39 22.95 62.61
N ALA A 6 -3.18 22.92 62.02
CA ALA A 6 -1.84 23.22 62.58
C ALA A 6 -1.52 23.17 64.10
N GLY A 7 -0.29 22.69 64.39
CA GLY A 7 0.54 23.07 65.55
C GLY A 7 1.64 22.01 65.86
N PHE A 8 2.86 22.12 65.34
CA PHE A 8 4.06 22.86 65.82
C PHE A 8 4.97 22.15 66.85
N ALA A 9 6.26 22.14 66.49
CA ALA A 9 7.48 22.26 67.32
C ALA A 9 8.17 21.01 67.90
N ALA A 10 9.43 20.90 67.45
CA ALA A 10 10.53 20.06 67.91
C ALA A 10 11.25 20.63 69.16
N ILE A 11 12.19 19.86 69.73
CA ILE A 11 13.42 20.18 70.51
C ILE A 11 13.81 18.88 71.27
N LEU A 12 15.05 18.44 71.57
CA LEU A 12 16.45 18.67 71.16
C LEU A 12 17.30 17.80 72.15
N ARG A 13 18.48 17.31 71.71
CA ARG A 13 19.73 17.03 72.49
C ARG A 13 20.08 15.62 73.04
N HIS A 14 21.22 15.15 72.48
CA HIS A 14 22.46 14.63 73.12
C HIS A 14 22.40 13.21 73.72
N ALA A 15 23.44 12.37 73.74
CA ALA A 15 24.77 12.22 73.11
C ALA A 15 25.38 10.93 73.74
N ALA A 16 26.56 10.52 73.25
CA ALA A 16 27.48 9.49 73.78
C ALA A 16 27.16 8.02 73.36
N CYS A 17 27.87 7.40 72.40
CA CYS A 17 29.31 7.09 72.26
C CYS A 17 29.76 5.97 73.21
N LEU A 18 30.00 4.76 72.67
CA LEU A 18 31.30 4.06 72.67
C LEU A 18 31.19 2.56 72.28
N LEU A 19 32.18 2.10 71.51
CA LEU A 19 32.75 0.73 71.42
C LEU A 19 31.92 -0.33 70.64
N TRP A 20 32.47 -1.18 69.75
CA TRP A 20 33.84 -1.45 69.30
C TRP A 20 33.78 -2.43 68.09
N CYS A 21 34.86 -2.48 67.32
CA CYS A 21 35.35 -3.58 66.46
C CYS A 21 34.64 -3.92 65.14
N GLY A 22 35.37 -3.68 64.04
CA GLY A 22 35.75 -4.81 63.18
C GLY A 22 35.57 -4.63 61.68
N PHE A 23 36.69 -4.80 60.97
CA PHE A 23 36.83 -5.30 59.59
C PHE A 23 36.61 -4.35 58.41
N GLY A 24 37.70 -4.23 57.63
CA GLY A 24 37.63 -4.32 56.18
C GLY A 24 37.93 -3.04 55.43
N ALA A 25 39.21 -2.84 55.08
CA ALA A 25 39.58 -2.00 53.94
C ALA A 25 39.02 -2.63 52.66
N GLY A 26 37.80 -2.26 52.30
CA GLY A 26 37.21 -2.52 50.99
C GLY A 26 37.54 -1.35 50.08
N ALA A 27 38.38 -1.59 49.07
CA ALA A 27 38.62 -0.66 47.98
C ALA A 27 37.29 -0.25 47.35
N PHE A 28 36.95 1.04 47.40
CA PHE A 28 35.96 1.60 46.49
C PHE A 28 36.55 1.50 45.09
N ALA A 29 36.12 0.50 44.33
CA ALA A 29 36.35 0.47 42.90
C ALA A 29 35.73 1.73 42.32
N GLN A 30 36.59 2.65 41.85
CA GLN A 30 36.15 3.74 40.98
C GLN A 30 35.41 3.09 39.81
N ALA A 31 34.13 3.42 39.67
CA ALA A 31 33.40 3.15 38.45
C ALA A 31 34.22 3.76 37.31
N GLY A 32 34.82 2.92 36.48
CA GLY A 32 35.52 3.35 35.29
C GLY A 32 34.55 4.16 34.46
N THR A 33 34.86 5.43 34.25
CA THR A 33 34.22 6.26 33.24
C THR A 33 34.34 5.52 31.92
N ALA A 34 33.21 4.99 31.41
CA ALA A 34 33.12 4.59 30.02
C ALA A 34 33.64 5.76 29.17
N PRO A 35 34.48 5.52 28.14
CA PRO A 35 34.92 6.60 27.28
C PRO A 35 33.67 7.23 26.65
N ALA A 36 33.43 8.50 26.98
CA ALA A 36 32.49 9.34 26.27
C ALA A 36 33.08 9.56 24.87
N ASN A 37 32.73 8.69 23.94
CA ASN A 37 33.06 8.92 22.53
C ASN A 37 32.13 10.00 21.97
N ASP A 38 32.76 11.13 21.67
CA ASP A 38 32.40 12.15 20.69
C ASP A 38 31.12 12.98 20.91
N ILE A 39 31.23 13.96 21.81
CA ILE A 39 30.63 15.29 21.56
C ILE A 39 31.62 16.05 20.66
N GLY A 40 31.71 15.60 19.41
CA GLY A 40 32.53 16.20 18.36
C GLY A 40 31.64 16.77 17.26
N ASN A 41 31.20 18.02 17.42
CA ASN A 41 30.68 18.91 16.39
C ASN A 41 29.84 18.25 15.26
N GLY A 42 28.66 17.72 15.61
CA GLY A 42 27.71 17.12 14.68
C GLY A 42 26.63 16.36 15.48
N GLY A 43 25.37 16.45 15.06
CA GLY A 43 24.24 15.83 15.77
C GLY A 43 24.39 14.32 15.97
N SER A 44 23.54 13.70 16.80
CA SER A 44 23.53 12.24 16.99
C SER A 44 23.38 11.48 15.65
N GLN A 45 23.79 10.20 15.60
CA GLN A 45 23.64 9.39 14.37
C GLN A 45 22.20 9.41 13.83
N ALA A 46 21.21 9.43 14.73
CA ALA A 46 19.79 9.53 14.37
C ALA A 46 19.45 10.88 13.72
N GLU A 47 19.96 11.99 14.26
CA GLU A 47 19.79 13.33 13.68
C GLU A 47 20.43 13.41 12.29
N GLN A 48 21.62 12.85 12.13
CA GLN A 48 22.31 12.83 10.83
C GLN A 48 21.51 12.04 9.79
N VAL A 49 21.02 10.84 10.15
CA VAL A 49 20.17 10.04 9.25
C VAL A 49 18.89 10.79 8.93
N PHE A 50 18.20 11.36 9.92
CA PHE A 50 16.96 12.10 9.70
C PHE A 50 17.15 13.29 8.76
N ALA A 51 18.16 14.12 9.00
CA ALA A 51 18.47 15.27 8.14
C ALA A 51 18.78 14.83 6.71
N ALA A 52 19.51 13.72 6.54
CA ALA A 52 19.87 13.20 5.24
C ALA A 52 18.70 12.57 4.45
N VAL A 53 17.70 12.00 5.12
CA VAL A 53 16.63 11.23 4.45
C VAL A 53 15.25 11.88 4.49
N SER A 54 14.94 12.75 5.44
CA SER A 54 13.61 13.37 5.57
C SER A 54 13.13 14.13 4.32
N PRO A 55 13.97 14.81 3.51
CA PRO A 55 13.50 15.41 2.24
C PRO A 55 13.06 14.38 1.18
N LYS A 56 13.40 13.11 1.40
CA LYS A 56 13.16 11.98 0.48
C LYS A 56 11.99 11.10 0.93
N VAL A 57 11.42 11.34 2.12
CA VAL A 57 10.27 10.60 2.66
C VAL A 57 9.03 11.47 2.61
N TRP A 58 7.96 10.99 2.00
CA TRP A 58 6.76 11.77 1.69
C TRP A 58 5.53 11.13 2.32
N THR A 59 4.58 11.94 2.76
CA THR A 59 3.26 11.47 3.21
C THR A 59 2.42 11.07 2.01
N VAL A 60 1.81 9.89 2.04
CA VAL A 60 0.84 9.44 1.04
C VAL A 60 -0.56 9.76 1.52
N ARG A 61 -1.36 10.40 0.67
CA ARG A 61 -2.81 10.54 0.85
C ARG A 61 -3.51 9.90 -0.34
N ALA A 62 -4.22 8.80 -0.06
CA ALA A 62 -4.90 8.00 -1.06
C ALA A 62 -6.42 8.14 -0.87
N GLU A 63 -7.04 8.89 -1.78
CA GLU A 63 -8.47 9.23 -1.75
C GLU A 63 -9.31 7.98 -1.96
N GLN A 64 -10.21 7.71 -1.02
CA GLN A 64 -11.10 6.56 -1.08
C GLN A 64 -12.38 6.88 -1.84
N PRO A 65 -12.98 5.89 -2.52
CA PRO A 65 -14.03 6.16 -3.51
C PRO A 65 -15.40 6.48 -2.91
N GLN A 66 -15.59 6.22 -1.61
CA GLN A 66 -16.82 6.56 -0.88
C GLN A 66 -16.90 8.05 -0.48
N GLY A 67 -15.90 8.86 -0.85
CA GLY A 67 -15.84 10.30 -0.60
C GLY A 67 -15.44 10.65 0.84
N ASN A 68 -14.61 11.69 1.00
CA ASN A 68 -14.14 12.24 2.28
C ASN A 68 -13.34 11.30 3.21
N GLN A 69 -12.85 10.17 2.72
CA GLN A 69 -11.93 9.31 3.46
C GLN A 69 -10.60 9.19 2.71
N TYR A 70 -9.51 9.27 3.47
CA TYR A 70 -8.16 9.07 2.96
C TYR A 70 -7.51 7.92 3.71
N LEU A 71 -6.89 7.01 2.96
CA LEU A 71 -5.84 6.19 3.54
C LEU A 71 -4.57 7.03 3.60
N ILE A 72 -3.93 6.98 4.76
CA ILE A 72 -2.71 7.73 5.04
C ILE A 72 -1.57 6.73 5.18
N GLY A 73 -0.49 7.01 4.48
CA GLY A 73 0.75 6.26 4.56
C GLY A 73 1.95 7.14 4.31
N SER A 74 3.05 6.51 3.93
CA SER A 74 4.30 7.15 3.59
C SER A 74 4.87 6.56 2.30
N ALA A 75 5.79 7.26 1.66
CA ALA A 75 6.51 6.81 0.49
C ALA A 75 7.94 7.33 0.51
N VAL A 76 8.86 6.63 -0.17
CA VAL A 76 10.28 6.99 -0.21
C VAL A 76 10.74 7.22 -1.65
N LEU A 77 11.38 8.36 -1.92
CA LEU A 77 11.95 8.73 -3.21
C LEU A 77 13.22 7.90 -3.47
N ILE A 78 13.14 6.97 -4.43
CA ILE A 78 14.22 6.02 -4.77
C ILE A 78 14.87 6.30 -6.13
N ALA A 79 14.22 7.08 -6.99
CA ALA A 79 14.80 7.66 -8.21
C ALA A 79 14.03 8.95 -8.55
N PRO A 80 14.52 9.83 -9.45
CA PRO A 80 13.76 11.02 -9.85
C PRO A 80 12.33 10.67 -10.27
N GLY A 81 11.34 11.26 -9.59
CA GLY A 81 9.92 11.01 -9.83
C GLY A 81 9.43 9.59 -9.52
N ARG A 82 10.22 8.76 -8.84
CA ARG A 82 9.86 7.38 -8.50
C ARG A 82 9.89 7.17 -6.99
N PHE A 83 8.73 6.83 -6.45
CA PHE A 83 8.55 6.59 -5.03
C PHE A 83 8.11 5.16 -4.78
N ILE A 84 8.65 4.52 -3.75
CA ILE A 84 8.14 3.24 -3.27
C ILE A 84 7.22 3.46 -2.07
N THR A 85 6.15 2.68 -1.99
CA THR A 85 5.20 2.68 -0.87
C THR A 85 4.65 1.27 -0.62
N ALA A 86 3.87 1.12 0.44
CA ALA A 86 3.08 -0.08 0.70
C ALA A 86 1.83 -0.07 -0.19
N CYS A 87 1.58 -1.17 -0.90
CA CYS A 87 0.59 -1.20 -1.97
C CYS A 87 -0.84 -1.11 -1.45
N HIS A 88 -1.14 -1.73 -0.31
CA HIS A 88 -2.46 -1.64 0.34
C HIS A 88 -2.89 -0.20 0.68
N VAL A 89 -1.94 0.75 0.78
CA VAL A 89 -2.26 2.18 1.02
C VAL A 89 -2.93 2.80 -0.20
N VAL A 90 -2.56 2.36 -1.41
CA VAL A 90 -2.91 3.04 -2.68
C VAL A 90 -3.79 2.20 -3.60
N GLU A 91 -3.83 0.88 -3.46
CA GLU A 91 -4.42 -0.05 -4.44
C GLU A 91 -5.92 0.15 -4.72
N LYS A 92 -6.67 0.77 -3.79
CA LYS A 92 -8.13 1.01 -3.89
C LYS A 92 -8.51 2.48 -4.02
N SER A 93 -7.54 3.34 -4.31
CA SER A 93 -7.74 4.78 -4.33
C SER A 93 -8.10 5.30 -5.72
N ILE A 94 -8.92 6.36 -5.77
CA ILE A 94 -9.25 7.07 -7.02
C ILE A 94 -8.21 8.15 -7.36
N ALA A 95 -7.48 8.63 -6.36
CA ALA A 95 -6.39 9.57 -6.52
C ALA A 95 -5.36 9.37 -5.41
N VAL A 96 -4.08 9.58 -5.75
CA VAL A 96 -2.98 9.57 -4.77
C VAL A 96 -2.22 10.87 -4.87
N THR A 97 -1.94 11.47 -3.72
CA THR A 97 -1.06 12.63 -3.59
C THR A 97 0.07 12.36 -2.60
N LEU A 98 1.21 13.00 -2.84
CA LEU A 98 2.39 12.96 -1.99
C LEU A 98 2.61 14.34 -1.36
N GLY A 99 2.82 14.40 -0.04
CA GLY A 99 3.11 15.62 0.69
C GLY A 99 4.49 15.61 1.37
N ASN A 100 5.25 16.70 1.27
CA ASN A 100 6.49 16.92 2.03
C ASN A 100 6.76 18.43 2.14
N ASN A 101 6.99 18.94 3.35
CA ASN A 101 7.37 20.34 3.60
C ASN A 101 6.53 21.40 2.85
N GLY A 102 5.20 21.22 2.83
CA GLY A 102 4.26 22.11 2.15
C GLY A 102 4.12 21.87 0.64
N ALA A 103 5.01 21.09 0.01
CA ALA A 103 4.82 20.64 -1.36
C ALA A 103 3.76 19.52 -1.42
N THR A 104 2.94 19.54 -2.47
CA THR A 104 1.98 18.48 -2.80
C THR A 104 2.17 18.07 -4.25
N LEU A 105 2.33 16.77 -4.50
CA LEU A 105 2.50 16.20 -5.83
C LEU A 105 1.37 15.22 -6.12
N LYS A 106 0.82 15.26 -7.33
CA LYS A 106 -0.10 14.25 -7.82
C LYS A 106 0.68 13.05 -8.35
N VAL A 107 0.24 11.84 -8.02
CA VAL A 107 0.78 10.61 -8.61
C VAL A 107 0.11 10.36 -9.96
N ASP A 108 0.91 10.10 -10.99
CA ASP A 108 0.44 9.87 -12.36
C ASP A 108 0.23 8.38 -12.65
N GLU A 109 1.06 7.51 -12.07
CA GLU A 109 1.00 6.08 -12.31
C GLU A 109 1.33 5.28 -11.04
N VAL A 110 0.63 4.17 -10.85
CA VAL A 110 0.88 3.21 -9.77
C VAL A 110 1.16 1.84 -10.38
N LEU A 111 2.39 1.36 -10.24
CA LEU A 111 2.77 0.02 -10.62
C LEU A 111 2.75 -0.84 -9.36
N ARG A 112 1.89 -1.85 -9.32
CA ARG A 112 1.83 -2.79 -8.19
C ARG A 112 2.75 -3.98 -8.43
N ASP A 113 3.30 -4.56 -7.37
CA ASP A 113 3.88 -5.89 -7.49
C ASP A 113 2.75 -6.90 -7.79
N PRO A 114 2.87 -7.77 -8.81
CA PRO A 114 1.88 -8.80 -9.06
C PRO A 114 1.83 -9.87 -7.96
N ASP A 115 2.86 -9.98 -7.12
CA ASP A 115 2.82 -10.82 -5.93
C ASP A 115 2.35 -10.01 -4.73
N ASN A 116 1.05 -10.13 -4.40
CA ASN A 116 0.41 -9.42 -3.28
C ASN A 116 1.10 -9.66 -1.93
N ARG A 117 1.89 -10.74 -1.78
CA ARG A 117 2.65 -11.03 -0.56
C ARG A 117 3.81 -10.04 -0.34
N ARG A 118 4.28 -9.39 -1.42
CA ARG A 118 5.32 -8.34 -1.37
C ARG A 118 4.76 -6.98 -0.96
N ASP A 119 3.46 -6.71 -1.21
CA ASP A 119 2.76 -5.47 -0.81
C ASP A 119 3.56 -4.18 -1.11
N LEU A 120 4.21 -4.14 -2.28
CA LEU A 120 4.94 -2.98 -2.76
C LEU A 120 4.27 -2.38 -3.98
N CYS A 121 4.18 -1.06 -3.99
CA CYS A 121 3.76 -0.27 -5.13
C CYS A 121 4.86 0.76 -5.47
N LEU A 122 5.15 0.92 -6.76
CA LEU A 122 5.99 1.99 -7.30
C LEU A 122 5.09 3.09 -7.85
N LEU A 123 5.18 4.28 -7.27
CA LEU A 123 4.49 5.48 -7.70
C LEU A 123 5.39 6.26 -8.66
N ARG A 124 4.82 6.76 -9.76
CA ARG A 124 5.49 7.67 -10.68
C ARG A 124 4.82 9.04 -10.64
N VAL A 125 5.68 10.06 -10.63
CA VAL A 125 5.30 11.46 -10.64
C VAL A 125 6.10 12.15 -11.73
N ALA A 126 5.40 12.86 -12.62
CA ALA A 126 5.98 13.66 -13.68
C ALA A 126 6.55 14.97 -13.11
N GLY A 127 7.61 15.47 -13.76
CA GLY A 127 8.24 16.73 -13.39
C GLY A 127 9.73 16.59 -13.09
N LYS A 128 10.35 17.70 -12.70
CA LYS A 128 11.77 17.77 -12.33
C LYS A 128 11.92 17.54 -10.84
N PHE A 129 12.89 16.70 -10.47
CA PHE A 129 13.22 16.36 -9.08
C PHE A 129 14.68 16.70 -8.82
N GLU A 130 14.91 17.78 -8.07
CA GLU A 130 16.26 18.23 -7.67
C GLU A 130 16.76 17.53 -6.39
N VAL A 131 15.90 16.74 -5.75
CA VAL A 131 16.26 15.98 -4.55
C VAL A 131 16.98 14.69 -4.94
N THR A 132 18.19 14.49 -4.41
CA THR A 132 18.93 13.23 -4.60
C THR A 132 18.17 12.08 -3.94
N PRO A 133 17.84 11.00 -4.66
CA PRO A 133 17.12 9.86 -4.09
C PRO A 133 17.90 9.12 -2.99
N VAL A 134 17.21 8.27 -2.24
CA VAL A 134 17.88 7.38 -1.28
C VAL A 134 18.65 6.28 -2.02
N GLN A 135 19.77 5.85 -1.45
CA GLN A 135 20.42 4.62 -1.90
C GLN A 135 19.69 3.42 -1.32
N VAL A 136 19.46 2.39 -2.14
CA VAL A 136 18.86 1.13 -1.68
C VAL A 136 19.98 0.15 -1.36
N ALA A 137 19.93 -0.48 -0.19
CA ALA A 137 20.89 -1.50 0.23
C ALA A 137 20.23 -2.89 0.24
N PRO A 138 20.96 -3.95 -0.16
CA PRO A 138 20.41 -5.30 -0.20
C PRO A 138 20.25 -5.88 1.21
N ILE A 139 19.26 -6.76 1.40
CA ILE A 139 18.98 -7.38 2.70
C ILE A 139 20.16 -8.20 3.22
N SER A 140 21.01 -8.72 2.31
CA SER A 140 22.22 -9.48 2.65
C SER A 140 23.25 -8.68 3.44
N THR A 141 23.12 -7.35 3.48
CA THR A 141 23.97 -6.49 4.31
C THR A 141 23.50 -6.37 5.76
N LEU A 142 22.25 -6.78 6.05
CA LEU A 142 21.66 -6.68 7.38
C LEU A 142 22.12 -7.80 8.30
N ARG A 143 22.22 -7.48 9.59
CA ARG A 143 22.43 -8.47 10.66
C ARG A 143 21.48 -8.25 11.82
N VAL A 144 21.05 -9.33 12.46
CA VAL A 144 20.31 -9.26 13.74
C VAL A 144 21.17 -8.50 14.77
N GLY A 145 20.54 -7.58 15.50
CA GLY A 145 21.20 -6.65 16.43
C GLY A 145 21.70 -5.35 15.80
N GLN A 146 21.63 -5.19 14.47
CA GLN A 146 21.99 -3.93 13.81
C GLN A 146 20.99 -2.82 14.15
N ARG A 147 21.49 -1.62 14.47
CA ARG A 147 20.68 -0.41 14.65
C ARG A 147 20.06 0.03 13.32
N VAL A 148 18.78 0.36 13.37
CA VAL A 148 18.02 0.85 12.22
C VAL A 148 17.07 1.97 12.64
N TYR A 149 16.63 2.75 11.65
CA TYR A 149 15.75 3.90 11.84
C TYR A 149 14.55 3.80 10.91
N VAL A 150 13.35 3.99 11.43
CA VAL A 150 12.15 4.21 10.61
C VAL A 150 11.92 5.71 10.48
N ILE A 151 11.79 6.19 9.25
CA ILE A 151 11.33 7.55 8.96
C ILE A 151 10.05 7.45 8.14
N SER A 152 8.98 8.07 8.64
CA SER A 152 7.63 8.01 8.07
C SER A 152 6.79 9.21 8.51
N SER A 153 5.56 9.33 8.02
CA SER A 153 4.56 10.31 8.44
C SER A 153 3.41 9.59 9.19
N PRO A 154 3.57 9.28 10.49
CA PRO A 154 2.51 8.65 11.26
C PRO A 154 1.27 9.55 11.29
N ARG A 155 0.10 8.97 11.03
CA ARG A 155 -1.19 9.68 10.95
C ARG A 155 -1.23 10.87 9.97
N GLY A 156 -0.24 11.02 9.07
CA GLY A 156 -0.20 12.09 8.08
C GLY A 156 0.18 13.46 8.64
N LEU A 157 0.79 13.47 9.82
CA LEU A 157 1.38 14.66 10.46
C LEU A 157 2.79 14.91 9.91
N GLU A 158 3.62 15.59 10.69
CA GLU A 158 5.04 15.77 10.39
C GLU A 158 5.79 14.43 10.37
N LEU A 159 6.89 14.40 9.62
CA LEU A 159 7.77 13.23 9.58
C LEU A 159 8.30 12.94 10.98
N SER A 160 8.24 11.68 11.37
CA SER A 160 8.76 11.18 12.64
C SER A 160 9.87 10.17 12.39
N LEU A 161 10.85 10.17 13.28
CA LEU A 161 11.89 9.15 13.35
C LEU A 161 11.65 8.26 14.56
N THR A 162 11.73 6.94 14.37
CA THR A 162 11.87 5.98 15.46
C THR A 162 13.10 5.11 15.22
N ASP A 163 13.75 4.64 16.27
CA ASP A 163 14.91 3.77 16.18
C ASP A 163 14.66 2.41 16.84
N GLY A 164 15.52 1.46 16.53
CA GLY A 164 15.42 0.11 17.05
C GLY A 164 16.53 -0.77 16.51
N LEU A 165 16.39 -2.08 16.74
CA LEU A 165 17.33 -3.09 16.25
C LEU A 165 16.61 -4.02 15.29
N ILE A 166 17.35 -4.58 14.33
CA ILE A 166 16.90 -5.76 13.59
C ILE A 166 16.76 -6.91 14.60
N SER A 167 15.55 -7.36 14.84
CA SER A 167 15.25 -8.46 15.76
C SER A 167 15.31 -9.82 15.07
N SER A 168 14.96 -9.88 13.78
CA SER A 168 15.00 -11.12 12.99
C SER A 168 14.99 -10.83 11.49
N LEU A 169 15.65 -11.68 10.71
CA LEU A 169 15.53 -11.73 9.26
C LEU A 169 14.80 -13.03 8.92
N ARG A 170 13.47 -12.93 8.74
CA ARG A 170 12.59 -14.09 8.60
C ARG A 170 12.49 -14.51 7.14
N GLN A 171 12.37 -15.81 6.91
CA GLN A 171 11.76 -16.33 5.69
C GLN A 171 10.34 -16.76 6.07
N GLU A 172 9.34 -16.13 5.46
CA GLU A 172 7.95 -16.49 5.71
C GLU A 172 7.68 -17.93 5.21
N PRO A 173 7.13 -18.83 6.05
CA PRO A 173 6.93 -20.24 5.70
C PRO A 173 6.11 -20.46 4.43
N GLU A 174 5.12 -19.59 4.17
CA GLU A 174 4.21 -19.72 3.03
C GLU A 174 4.61 -18.86 1.83
N SER A 175 5.45 -17.84 2.03
CA SER A 175 5.78 -16.89 0.98
C SER A 175 7.16 -17.09 0.36
N THR A 176 8.10 -17.77 1.03
CA THR A 176 9.56 -17.77 0.71
C THR A 176 10.17 -16.36 0.63
N VAL A 177 9.39 -15.34 0.96
CA VAL A 177 9.76 -13.95 0.80
C VAL A 177 10.43 -13.49 2.10
N PRO A 178 11.66 -12.94 2.05
CA PRO A 178 12.32 -12.48 3.26
C PRO A 178 11.62 -11.24 3.83
N ILE A 179 11.43 -11.21 5.15
CA ILE A 179 10.85 -10.10 5.91
C ILE A 179 11.85 -9.64 6.97
N ILE A 180 11.98 -8.32 7.08
CA ILE A 180 12.82 -7.67 8.10
C ILE A 180 11.95 -7.39 9.32
N GLN A 181 12.26 -7.99 10.46
CA GLN A 181 11.64 -7.65 11.73
C GLN A 181 12.56 -6.71 12.52
N SER A 182 12.02 -5.60 13.00
CA SER A 182 12.72 -4.65 13.87
C SER A 182 11.94 -4.36 15.15
N SER A 183 12.65 -3.86 16.17
CA SER A 183 12.03 -3.36 17.42
C SER A 183 11.62 -1.89 17.33
N THR A 184 11.56 -1.32 16.12
CA THR A 184 11.22 0.09 15.89
C THR A 184 9.73 0.30 16.12
N PRO A 185 9.31 1.26 16.97
CA PRO A 185 7.91 1.61 17.11
C PRO A 185 7.33 2.12 15.78
N VAL A 186 6.19 1.57 15.36
CA VAL A 186 5.43 2.01 14.17
C VAL A 186 3.95 2.11 14.51
N THR A 187 3.23 3.00 13.83
CA THR A 187 1.79 3.19 14.00
C THR A 187 1.10 3.41 12.66
N SER A 188 -0.23 3.48 12.63
CA SER A 188 -1.00 3.83 11.42
C SER A 188 -0.44 5.08 10.74
N GLY A 189 -0.21 5.02 9.43
CA GLY A 189 0.50 6.04 8.65
C GLY A 189 1.98 5.73 8.38
N SER A 190 2.58 4.81 9.15
CA SER A 190 3.97 4.37 8.92
C SER A 190 4.11 3.46 7.69
N SER A 191 3.03 2.80 7.24
CA SER A 191 3.01 1.96 6.04
C SER A 191 3.58 2.69 4.83
N GLY A 192 4.55 2.08 4.16
CA GLY A 192 5.26 2.64 3.01
C GLY A 192 6.40 3.59 3.38
N GLY A 193 6.63 3.85 4.67
CA GLY A 193 7.79 4.58 5.17
C GLY A 193 9.08 3.78 4.99
N GLY A 194 10.22 4.45 5.17
CA GLY A 194 11.52 3.81 4.98
C GLY A 194 12.09 3.27 6.27
N LEU A 195 12.64 2.05 6.21
CA LEU A 195 13.57 1.51 7.19
C LEU A 195 14.99 1.73 6.67
N PHE A 196 15.80 2.44 7.44
CA PHE A 196 17.13 2.89 7.08
C PHE A 196 18.20 2.31 7.99
N ASP A 197 19.37 2.03 7.44
CA ASP A 197 20.57 1.72 8.24
C ASP A 197 21.23 3.01 8.76
N GLN A 198 22.35 2.84 9.48
CA GLN A 198 23.12 3.95 10.05
C GLN A 198 23.76 4.86 8.99
N GLN A 199 23.84 4.43 7.74
CA GLN A 199 24.33 5.24 6.62
C GLN A 199 23.19 5.98 5.90
N GLY A 200 21.93 5.83 6.34
CA GLY A 200 20.76 6.41 5.68
C GLY A 200 20.41 5.71 4.36
N ARG A 201 20.88 4.48 4.15
CA ARG A 201 20.47 3.66 3.00
C ARG A 201 19.16 2.96 3.32
N LEU A 202 18.24 2.96 2.36
CA LEU A 202 16.96 2.29 2.47
C LEU A 202 17.16 0.78 2.37
N VAL A 203 16.83 0.06 3.45
CA VAL A 203 16.95 -1.40 3.54
C VAL A 203 15.59 -2.08 3.48
N GLY A 204 14.53 -1.37 3.89
CA GLY A 204 13.17 -1.90 3.86
C GLY A 204 12.10 -0.83 3.73
N VAL A 205 10.89 -1.28 3.37
CA VAL A 205 9.67 -0.49 3.30
C VAL A 205 8.73 -1.00 4.39
N VAL A 206 8.33 -0.11 5.29
CA VAL A 206 7.54 -0.46 6.47
C VAL A 206 6.16 -0.97 6.06
N ARG A 207 5.77 -2.14 6.57
CA ARG A 207 4.40 -2.64 6.54
C ARG A 207 3.81 -2.36 7.92
N SER A 208 2.83 -1.47 8.03
CA SER A 208 2.18 -1.23 9.32
C SER A 208 1.40 -2.47 9.74
N VAL A 209 1.96 -3.26 10.64
CA VAL A 209 1.20 -4.15 11.51
C VAL A 209 1.78 -3.97 12.91
N ALA A 210 1.11 -3.17 13.71
CA ALA A 210 1.23 -3.24 15.15
C ALA A 210 -0.20 -3.18 15.66
N THR A 211 -0.78 -4.34 15.94
CA THR A 211 -1.80 -4.39 16.99
C THR A 211 -1.16 -3.76 18.23
N ALA A 212 -1.92 -3.02 19.03
CA ALA A 212 -1.38 -2.21 20.15
C ALA A 212 -0.59 -3.01 21.21
N THR A 213 -0.47 -4.33 21.04
CA THR A 213 0.16 -5.30 21.93
C THR A 213 1.54 -5.79 21.47
N GLU A 214 1.99 -5.48 20.25
CA GLU A 214 3.26 -6.00 19.71
C GLU A 214 4.34 -4.92 19.60
N ASN A 215 5.51 -5.16 20.22
CA ASN A 215 6.66 -4.23 20.23
C ASN A 215 7.64 -4.46 19.06
N PHE A 216 7.14 -4.84 17.89
CA PHE A 216 7.96 -5.03 16.69
C PHE A 216 7.25 -4.52 15.44
N ALA A 217 8.04 -4.23 14.41
CA ALA A 217 7.59 -3.82 13.10
C ALA A 217 8.11 -4.80 12.03
N PHE A 218 7.37 -4.92 10.95
CA PHE A 218 7.80 -5.65 9.75
C PHE A 218 8.09 -4.68 8.61
N SER A 219 9.13 -4.98 7.85
CA SER A 219 9.46 -4.26 6.62
C SER A 219 9.79 -5.25 5.51
N TYR A 220 9.35 -4.89 4.30
CA TYR A 220 9.71 -5.61 3.08
C TYR A 220 11.05 -5.10 2.54
N PRO A 221 11.97 -5.98 2.11
CA PRO A 221 13.20 -5.59 1.43
C PRO A 221 12.99 -4.53 0.35
N ALA A 222 13.70 -3.41 0.49
CA ALA A 222 13.58 -2.31 -0.46
C ALA A 222 14.18 -2.66 -1.83
N GLU A 223 15.18 -3.56 -1.88
CA GLU A 223 15.85 -3.99 -3.12
C GLU A 223 14.91 -4.60 -4.17
N TRP A 224 13.76 -5.13 -3.73
CA TRP A 224 12.71 -5.64 -4.60
C TRP A 224 12.17 -4.63 -5.59
N VAL A 225 12.31 -3.34 -5.29
CA VAL A 225 11.85 -2.27 -6.18
C VAL A 225 12.52 -2.30 -7.55
N ALA A 226 13.76 -2.80 -7.63
CA ALA A 226 14.46 -2.94 -8.90
C ALA A 226 13.76 -3.91 -9.85
N GLN A 227 13.07 -4.92 -9.32
CA GLN A 227 12.36 -5.94 -10.09
C GLN A 227 10.93 -5.53 -10.46
N LEU A 228 10.36 -4.57 -9.73
CA LEU A 228 8.94 -4.24 -9.82
C LEU A 228 8.51 -3.81 -11.24
N PRO A 229 9.24 -2.95 -11.98
CA PRO A 229 8.85 -2.57 -13.34
C PRO A 229 8.75 -3.76 -14.30
N GLU A 230 9.72 -4.68 -14.27
CA GLU A 230 9.73 -5.86 -15.14
C GLU A 230 8.61 -6.84 -14.75
N ARG A 231 8.42 -7.08 -13.46
CA ARG A 231 7.34 -7.94 -12.94
C ARG A 231 5.97 -7.40 -13.32
N TYR A 232 5.76 -6.10 -13.18
CA TYR A 232 4.51 -5.43 -13.58
C TYR A 232 4.29 -5.54 -15.09
N ALA A 233 5.32 -5.28 -15.91
CA ALA A 233 5.22 -5.42 -17.37
C ALA A 233 4.85 -6.85 -17.80
N LYS A 234 5.42 -7.88 -17.15
CA LYS A 234 5.06 -9.28 -17.40
C LYS A 234 3.60 -9.57 -17.04
N GLU A 235 3.12 -9.06 -15.91
CA GLU A 235 1.71 -9.19 -15.52
C GLU A 235 0.78 -8.51 -16.52
N ILE A 236 1.10 -7.30 -16.98
CA ILE A 236 0.31 -6.59 -17.99
C ILE A 236 0.30 -7.36 -19.31
N ALA A 237 1.44 -7.89 -19.75
CA ALA A 237 1.50 -8.70 -20.98
C ALA A 237 0.67 -9.99 -20.87
N ALA A 238 0.76 -10.69 -19.73
CA ALA A 238 -0.04 -11.88 -19.46
C ALA A 238 -1.55 -11.54 -19.44
N TRP A 239 -1.90 -10.45 -18.76
CA TRP A 239 -3.27 -9.92 -18.71
C TRP A 239 -3.82 -9.61 -20.10
N GLN A 240 -3.07 -8.87 -20.91
CA GLN A 240 -3.48 -8.55 -22.28
C GLN A 240 -3.64 -9.81 -23.14
N GLY A 241 -2.76 -10.80 -22.99
CA GLY A 241 -2.89 -12.10 -23.66
C GLY A 241 -4.19 -12.80 -23.29
N GLU A 242 -4.51 -12.83 -21.99
CA GLU A 242 -5.74 -13.44 -21.48
C GLU A 242 -7.01 -12.73 -21.95
N MET A 243 -7.00 -11.41 -21.92
CA MET A 243 -8.12 -10.60 -22.39
C MET A 243 -8.32 -10.74 -23.91
N LYS A 244 -7.24 -10.78 -24.71
CA LYS A 244 -7.32 -11.05 -26.16
C LYS A 244 -7.92 -12.42 -26.45
N ALA A 245 -7.51 -13.45 -25.71
CA ALA A 245 -8.09 -14.79 -25.82
C ALA A 245 -9.59 -14.81 -25.48
N ALA A 246 -10.04 -13.90 -24.60
CA ALA A 246 -11.45 -13.69 -24.26
C ALA A 246 -12.19 -12.73 -25.24
N GLY A 247 -11.58 -12.36 -26.36
CA GLY A 247 -12.19 -11.51 -27.40
C GLY A 247 -12.11 -10.00 -27.17
N VAL A 248 -11.35 -9.57 -26.16
CA VAL A 248 -11.13 -8.14 -25.87
C VAL A 248 -10.17 -7.54 -26.89
N ARG A 249 -10.53 -6.37 -27.43
CA ARG A 249 -9.69 -5.60 -28.34
C ARG A 249 -8.88 -4.57 -27.56
N PHE A 250 -7.67 -4.28 -28.06
CA PHE A 250 -6.77 -3.30 -27.48
C PHE A 250 -6.39 -2.25 -28.54
N GLY A 251 -6.25 -1.00 -28.10
CA GLY A 251 -5.70 0.10 -28.89
C GLY A 251 -4.18 -0.02 -29.06
N ALA A 252 -3.60 0.86 -29.87
CA ALA A 252 -2.16 0.90 -30.14
C ALA A 252 -1.33 1.25 -28.90
N ASP A 253 -1.92 1.97 -27.94
CA ASP A 253 -1.35 2.33 -26.64
C ASP A 253 -1.49 1.21 -25.58
N GLY A 254 -2.07 0.07 -25.96
CA GLY A 254 -2.32 -1.04 -25.05
C GLY A 254 -3.53 -0.85 -24.12
N SER A 255 -4.32 0.22 -24.31
CA SER A 255 -5.60 0.41 -23.61
C SER A 255 -6.69 -0.51 -24.17
N VAL A 256 -7.67 -0.87 -23.34
CA VAL A 256 -8.82 -1.66 -23.79
C VAL A 256 -9.71 -0.83 -24.72
N ALA A 257 -9.97 -1.33 -25.92
CA ALA A 257 -10.92 -0.74 -26.85
C ALA A 257 -12.35 -1.08 -26.39
N GLY A 258 -13.04 -0.08 -25.84
CA GLY A 258 -14.42 -0.22 -25.38
C GLY A 258 -15.39 -0.57 -26.51
N SER A 259 -16.48 -1.25 -26.13
CA SER A 259 -17.58 -1.64 -27.02
C SER A 259 -18.46 -0.49 -27.48
N GLY A 260 -18.44 0.64 -26.77
CA GLY A 260 -19.42 1.73 -26.93
C GLY A 260 -20.78 1.48 -26.28
N TYR A 261 -20.96 0.36 -25.56
CA TYR A 261 -22.24 0.01 -24.92
C TYR A 261 -22.67 0.98 -23.80
N ALA A 262 -21.74 1.36 -22.92
CA ALA A 262 -22.00 2.29 -21.81
C ALA A 262 -20.69 2.95 -21.32
N ALA A 263 -20.82 4.07 -20.61
CA ALA A 263 -19.71 4.64 -19.86
C ALA A 263 -19.31 3.72 -18.68
N LEU A 264 -18.03 3.65 -18.33
CA LEU A 264 -17.56 2.77 -17.25
C LEU A 264 -18.26 3.02 -15.91
N GLY A 265 -18.55 4.28 -15.58
CA GLY A 265 -19.23 4.66 -14.34
C GLY A 265 -20.75 4.48 -14.37
N ASP A 266 -21.35 4.14 -15.51
CA ASP A 266 -22.79 3.97 -15.64
C ASP A 266 -23.21 2.60 -15.08
N ALA A 267 -23.48 2.57 -13.78
CA ALA A 267 -24.00 1.39 -13.10
C ALA A 267 -25.46 1.09 -13.49
N ASP A 268 -26.17 2.02 -14.12
CA ASP A 268 -27.54 1.78 -14.55
C ASP A 268 -27.62 0.94 -15.83
N ALA A 269 -26.56 0.95 -16.64
CA ALA A 269 -26.43 0.13 -17.84
C ALA A 269 -26.09 -1.36 -17.59
N LEU A 270 -25.85 -1.76 -16.33
CA LEU A 270 -25.54 -3.15 -15.99
C LEU A 270 -26.63 -4.12 -16.52
N PRO A 271 -26.26 -5.19 -17.24
CA PRO A 271 -27.19 -6.06 -17.98
C PRO A 271 -27.88 -7.08 -17.06
N VAL A 272 -28.54 -6.61 -15.99
CA VAL A 272 -29.20 -7.44 -15.00
C VAL A 272 -30.65 -6.97 -14.75
N PRO A 273 -31.58 -7.89 -14.44
CA PRO A 273 -32.96 -7.50 -14.11
C PRO A 273 -33.01 -6.57 -12.90
N ALA A 274 -34.02 -5.68 -12.86
CA ALA A 274 -34.18 -4.71 -11.77
C ALA A 274 -34.17 -5.35 -10.37
N ALA A 275 -34.80 -6.53 -10.23
CA ALA A 275 -34.85 -7.28 -8.97
C ALA A 275 -33.48 -7.75 -8.44
N GLN A 276 -32.47 -7.87 -9.31
CA GLN A 276 -31.11 -8.32 -8.97
C GLN A 276 -30.08 -7.18 -9.02
N LYS A 277 -30.52 -5.96 -9.37
CA LYS A 277 -29.61 -4.85 -9.69
C LYS A 277 -28.82 -4.34 -8.48
N ALA A 278 -29.43 -4.24 -7.30
CA ALA A 278 -28.80 -3.67 -6.11
C ALA A 278 -27.48 -4.37 -5.69
N PRO A 279 -27.42 -5.70 -5.49
CA PRO A 279 -26.16 -6.37 -5.12
C PRO A 279 -25.09 -6.29 -6.22
N VAL A 280 -25.50 -6.34 -7.49
CA VAL A 280 -24.58 -6.24 -8.64
C VAL A 280 -23.99 -4.83 -8.73
N VAL A 281 -24.80 -3.78 -8.53
CA VAL A 281 -24.32 -2.39 -8.48
C VAL A 281 -23.30 -2.19 -7.37
N LEU A 282 -23.53 -2.78 -6.19
CA LEU A 282 -22.56 -2.70 -5.10
C LEU A 282 -21.22 -3.35 -5.47
N ALA A 283 -21.27 -4.57 -6.02
CA ALA A 283 -20.07 -5.28 -6.46
C ALA A 283 -19.37 -4.58 -7.63
N TYR A 284 -20.13 -3.99 -8.55
CA TYR A 284 -19.58 -3.21 -9.65
C TYR A 284 -18.90 -1.94 -9.15
N LYS A 285 -19.51 -1.24 -8.18
CA LYS A 285 -18.86 -0.10 -7.50
C LYS A 285 -17.56 -0.53 -6.83
N GLN A 286 -17.49 -1.71 -6.20
CA GLN A 286 -16.24 -2.25 -5.66
C GLN A 286 -15.21 -2.54 -6.75
N PHE A 287 -15.62 -3.08 -7.90
CA PHE A 287 -14.76 -3.27 -9.06
C PHE A 287 -14.15 -1.97 -9.56
N LEU A 288 -14.91 -0.88 -9.61
CA LEU A 288 -14.42 0.44 -10.01
C LEU A 288 -13.31 0.98 -9.11
N LEU A 289 -13.11 0.39 -7.91
CA LEU A 289 -12.08 0.79 -6.97
C LEU A 289 -10.79 0.00 -7.16
N LEU A 290 -10.83 -1.15 -7.84
CA LEU A 290 -9.64 -1.97 -8.04
C LEU A 290 -8.66 -1.25 -8.96
N ALA A 291 -7.37 -1.24 -8.64
CA ALA A 291 -6.35 -0.83 -9.60
C ALA A 291 -6.31 -1.80 -10.81
N ALA A 292 -6.01 -1.27 -11.99
CA ALA A 292 -5.74 -2.12 -13.16
C ALA A 292 -4.47 -2.99 -12.94
N PRO A 293 -4.40 -4.21 -13.52
CA PRO A 293 -5.44 -4.86 -14.31
C PRO A 293 -6.69 -5.25 -13.51
N ARG A 294 -7.87 -5.23 -14.14
CA ARG A 294 -9.14 -5.64 -13.51
C ARG A 294 -10.20 -6.08 -14.53
N VAL A 295 -11.06 -7.02 -14.16
CA VAL A 295 -12.22 -7.42 -14.98
C VAL A 295 -13.47 -7.62 -14.13
N PHE A 296 -14.63 -7.29 -14.68
CA PHE A 296 -15.95 -7.61 -14.13
C PHE A 296 -16.69 -8.57 -15.07
N VAL A 297 -17.21 -9.67 -14.52
CA VAL A 297 -17.81 -10.75 -15.31
C VAL A 297 -19.19 -11.13 -14.80
N PHE A 298 -19.99 -11.69 -15.72
CA PHE A 298 -21.23 -12.39 -15.43
C PHE A 298 -21.12 -13.84 -15.88
N THR A 299 -21.70 -14.77 -15.13
CA THR A 299 -21.75 -16.19 -15.47
C THR A 299 -23.16 -16.60 -15.89
N SER A 300 -23.27 -17.69 -16.65
CA SER A 300 -24.56 -18.20 -17.15
C SER A 300 -25.48 -18.76 -16.05
N ASP A 301 -24.94 -19.04 -14.86
CA ASP A 301 -25.72 -19.42 -13.67
C ASP A 301 -26.19 -18.21 -12.84
N GLY A 302 -26.05 -16.99 -13.37
CA GLY A 302 -26.57 -15.76 -12.75
C GLY A 302 -25.66 -15.15 -11.69
N LYS A 303 -24.42 -15.62 -11.55
CA LYS A 303 -23.43 -15.02 -10.66
C LYS A 303 -22.62 -13.93 -11.37
N PHE A 304 -21.87 -13.17 -10.58
CA PHE A 304 -20.97 -12.12 -11.04
C PHE A 304 -19.74 -12.08 -10.14
N GLY A 305 -18.67 -11.47 -10.64
CA GLY A 305 -17.44 -11.33 -9.88
C GLY A 305 -16.47 -10.34 -10.51
N SER A 306 -15.48 -9.95 -9.72
CA SER A 306 -14.35 -9.15 -10.18
C SER A 306 -13.04 -9.86 -9.88
N PHE A 307 -12.07 -9.69 -10.76
CA PHE A 307 -10.72 -10.22 -10.61
C PHE A 307 -9.73 -9.11 -10.92
N SER A 308 -8.64 -9.03 -10.16
CA SER A 308 -7.64 -7.97 -10.36
C SER A 308 -6.31 -8.51 -10.83
N SER A 309 -6.12 -9.82 -11.04
CA SER A 309 -4.87 -10.37 -11.59
C SER A 309 -5.10 -11.42 -12.66
N SER A 310 -4.08 -11.61 -13.50
CA SER A 310 -4.05 -12.67 -14.52
C SER A 310 -4.23 -14.06 -13.88
N ALA A 311 -3.57 -14.30 -12.75
CA ALA A 311 -3.63 -15.58 -12.03
C ALA A 311 -5.00 -15.87 -11.42
N GLU A 312 -5.65 -14.87 -10.80
CA GLU A 312 -7.02 -15.02 -10.28
C GLU A 312 -8.02 -15.29 -11.40
N PHE A 313 -7.92 -14.53 -12.50
CA PHE A 313 -8.82 -14.71 -13.63
C PHE A 313 -8.60 -16.06 -14.34
N ALA A 314 -7.36 -16.53 -14.44
CA ALA A 314 -7.05 -17.86 -14.96
C ALA A 314 -7.71 -18.98 -14.14
N ARG A 315 -7.60 -18.91 -12.80
CA ARG A 315 -8.27 -19.86 -11.90
C ARG A 315 -9.79 -19.84 -12.07
N PHE A 316 -10.39 -18.66 -12.16
CA PHE A 316 -11.82 -18.52 -12.42
C PHE A 316 -12.25 -19.20 -13.72
N LYS A 317 -11.51 -18.98 -14.82
CA LYS A 317 -11.80 -19.65 -16.10
C LYS A 317 -11.73 -21.17 -15.97
N ASP A 318 -10.75 -21.69 -15.23
CA ASP A 318 -10.61 -23.13 -15.00
C ASP A 318 -11.81 -23.70 -14.24
N ASP A 319 -12.29 -22.99 -13.23
CA ASP A 319 -13.44 -23.40 -12.44
C ASP A 319 -14.75 -23.33 -13.24
N CYS A 320 -14.91 -22.32 -14.09
CA CYS A 320 -16.00 -22.24 -15.07
C CYS A 320 -15.99 -23.46 -16.03
N ARG A 321 -14.81 -23.83 -16.56
CA ARG A 321 -14.65 -25.01 -17.42
C ARG A 321 -15.02 -26.31 -16.70
N LYS A 322 -14.53 -26.52 -15.48
CA LYS A 322 -14.83 -27.70 -14.66
C LYS A 322 -16.32 -27.81 -14.31
N SER A 323 -16.98 -26.67 -14.12
CA SER A 323 -18.39 -26.60 -13.72
C SER A 323 -19.36 -26.50 -14.89
N ASN A 324 -18.87 -26.52 -16.14
CA ASN A 324 -19.67 -26.30 -17.35
C ASN A 324 -20.50 -25.00 -17.30
N VAL A 325 -19.93 -23.93 -16.74
CA VAL A 325 -20.54 -22.60 -16.64
C VAL A 325 -19.84 -21.68 -17.62
N SER A 326 -20.61 -21.07 -18.53
CA SER A 326 -20.09 -20.04 -19.43
C SER A 326 -20.06 -18.68 -18.72
N PHE A 327 -19.20 -17.77 -19.18
CA PHE A 327 -19.12 -16.41 -18.65
C PHE A 327 -19.02 -15.38 -19.77
N ARG A 328 -19.36 -14.14 -19.46
CA ARG A 328 -19.25 -12.98 -20.35
C ARG A 328 -18.60 -11.82 -19.60
N LEU A 329 -17.70 -11.13 -20.29
CA LEU A 329 -17.04 -9.95 -19.75
C LEU A 329 -17.96 -8.73 -19.88
N TYR A 330 -18.10 -7.96 -18.81
CA TYR A 330 -18.81 -6.68 -18.85
C TYR A 330 -17.85 -5.51 -19.00
N ALA A 331 -16.85 -5.42 -18.12
CA ALA A 331 -15.85 -4.35 -18.12
C ALA A 331 -14.46 -4.93 -17.92
N VAL A 332 -13.48 -4.38 -18.62
CA VAL A 332 -12.06 -4.72 -18.51
C VAL A 332 -11.28 -3.42 -18.37
N ASP A 333 -10.46 -3.34 -17.34
CA ASP A 333 -9.67 -2.18 -16.96
C ASP A 333 -10.53 -0.91 -16.88
N ASN A 334 -10.40 -0.01 -17.86
CA ASN A 334 -11.08 1.27 -17.88
C ASN A 334 -12.18 1.37 -18.96
N ALA A 335 -12.66 0.23 -19.48
CA ALA A 335 -13.65 0.21 -20.55
C ALA A 335 -14.73 -0.86 -20.36
N VAL A 336 -15.95 -0.54 -20.79
CA VAL A 336 -17.04 -1.52 -20.94
C VAL A 336 -16.84 -2.28 -22.25
N VAL A 337 -16.71 -3.61 -22.17
CA VAL A 337 -16.52 -4.52 -23.32
C VAL A 337 -17.79 -5.31 -23.66
N TRP A 338 -18.85 -5.16 -22.87
CA TRP A 338 -20.13 -5.82 -23.10
C TRP A 338 -20.74 -5.47 -24.46
N GLN A 339 -21.33 -6.47 -25.11
CA GLN A 339 -22.13 -6.26 -26.31
C GLN A 339 -23.55 -6.75 -26.06
N ALA A 340 -24.54 -5.90 -26.35
CA ALA A 340 -25.93 -6.32 -26.36
C ALA A 340 -26.08 -7.50 -27.34
N PRO A 341 -26.89 -8.52 -27.01
CA PRO A 341 -27.30 -9.50 -28.01
C PRO A 341 -27.85 -8.75 -29.22
N ALA A 342 -27.45 -9.13 -30.44
CA ALA A 342 -28.06 -8.58 -31.64
C ALA A 342 -29.58 -8.77 -31.49
N SER A 343 -30.35 -7.68 -31.56
CA SER A 343 -31.80 -7.81 -31.64
C SER A 343 -32.10 -8.72 -32.83
N ALA A 344 -32.84 -9.80 -32.59
CA ALA A 344 -33.38 -10.57 -33.70
C ALA A 344 -34.13 -9.57 -34.58
N SER A 345 -33.61 -9.34 -35.79
CA SER A 345 -34.26 -8.50 -36.77
C SER A 345 -35.67 -9.04 -36.93
N THR A 346 -36.67 -8.30 -36.45
CA THR A 346 -38.07 -8.55 -36.80
C THR A 346 -38.12 -8.64 -38.32
N PRO A 347 -38.59 -9.75 -38.93
CA PRO A 347 -38.70 -9.80 -40.37
C PRO A 347 -39.60 -8.64 -40.79
N ALA A 348 -39.10 -7.81 -41.71
CA ALA A 348 -39.82 -6.68 -42.24
C ALA A 348 -41.22 -7.15 -42.65
N SER A 349 -42.24 -6.58 -42.02
CA SER A 349 -43.63 -6.72 -42.41
C SER A 349 -43.73 -6.44 -43.92
N ALA A 350 -44.17 -7.45 -44.67
CA ALA A 350 -44.47 -7.32 -46.09
C ALA A 350 -45.41 -6.12 -46.32
N PRO A 351 -45.19 -5.29 -47.36
CA PRO A 351 -46.08 -4.18 -47.64
C PRO A 351 -47.48 -4.72 -47.94
N ALA A 352 -48.48 -4.13 -47.27
CA ALA A 352 -49.89 -4.43 -47.47
C ALA A 352 -50.27 -4.27 -48.95
N ALA A 353 -50.95 -5.28 -49.49
CA ALA A 353 -51.47 -5.26 -50.85
C ALA A 353 -52.44 -4.07 -51.04
N ALA A 354 -52.23 -3.31 -52.12
CA ALA A 354 -53.10 -2.22 -52.52
C ALA A 354 -54.50 -2.75 -52.91
N PRO A 355 -55.59 -2.01 -52.63
CA PRO A 355 -56.93 -2.42 -53.02
C PRO A 355 -57.13 -2.29 -54.54
N SER A 356 -57.74 -3.32 -55.13
CA SER A 356 -58.12 -3.39 -56.55
C SER A 356 -59.07 -2.25 -56.94
N PRO A 357 -58.91 -1.62 -58.12
CA PRO A 357 -59.86 -0.62 -58.59
C PRO A 357 -61.15 -1.31 -59.06
N ALA A 358 -62.28 -0.74 -58.67
CA ALA A 358 -63.61 -1.13 -59.12
C ALA A 358 -63.76 -0.90 -60.63
N SER A 359 -64.29 -1.91 -61.32
CA SER A 359 -64.74 -1.84 -62.71
C SER A 359 -65.95 -0.93 -62.84
N ARG A 360 -66.01 -0.17 -63.94
CA ARG A 360 -67.20 0.59 -64.38
C ARG A 360 -68.36 -0.32 -64.74
#